data_AF-A0A1M4Y0C1-F1
#
_entry.id   AF-A0A1M4Y0C1-F1
#
_cell.length_a   1.000
_cell.length_b   1.000
_cell.length_c   1.000
_cell.angle_alpha   90.00
_cell.angle_beta   90.00
_cell.angle_gamma   90.00
#
_symmetry.space_group_name_H-M   'P 1'
#
loop_
_entity.id
_entity.type
_entity.pdbx_description
1 polymer ?
#
loop_
_entity_poly.entity_id
_entity_poly.type
_entity_poly.pdbx_seq_one_letter_code
_entity_poly.pdbx_strand_id
1 'polypeptide(L)'
;MFLKFQPFFLIVETPLHPGSGSELGLVDLPIQRERHTNFPKIEGSGLKGSIREAFENSEKEIVMPNKGEQAEKIKVKDYVPLIFGPESGNEHAAALAFMDAKILFFPVKSLRGIFAWITCPQVIERFKEDMRMIKFNNDVESFKAKEGTIPKDSNLIVSSRIVLEEYTFEVVPDDETTKIAKWFAEKIFPSKEPDIYKYWREKFMKDLVILSDDEFKEFVSTSTEVIARTVIDDNKGTAKNLWYEEYLPQDTILYSIAMATAIMEEEQRKGAFADETSEKEAEKVISYFKEGLHEVIQIGGNKTIGKGITRIQLLEGVRT
;
A
#
# COMPACT_ATOMS: atom_id res chain seq x y z
N MET A 1 21.27 -9.24 -6.21
CA MET A 1 20.20 -9.00 -7.22
C MET A 1 18.95 -9.68 -6.70
N PHE A 2 17.78 -9.05 -6.80
CA PHE A 2 16.51 -9.67 -6.40
C PHE A 2 16.10 -10.77 -7.37
N LEU A 3 15.57 -11.86 -6.83
CA LEU A 3 15.27 -13.09 -7.58
C LEU A 3 13.77 -13.37 -7.65
N LYS A 4 13.01 -13.02 -6.59
CA LYS A 4 11.56 -13.19 -6.54
C LYS A 4 10.89 -11.93 -6.03
N PHE A 5 9.65 -11.72 -6.45
CA PHE A 5 8.89 -10.50 -6.22
C PHE A 5 7.47 -10.87 -5.79
N GLN A 6 6.88 -10.05 -4.91
CA GLN A 6 5.48 -10.16 -4.52
C GLN A 6 4.90 -8.74 -4.40
N PRO A 7 4.13 -8.28 -5.39
CA PRO A 7 3.40 -7.03 -5.27
C PRO A 7 2.21 -7.18 -4.32
N PHE A 8 1.84 -6.07 -3.68
CA PHE A 8 0.69 -6.01 -2.79
C PHE A 8 0.12 -4.59 -2.71
N PHE A 9 -1.15 -4.50 -2.37
CA PHE A 9 -1.85 -3.25 -2.09
C PHE A 9 -1.88 -2.98 -0.59
N LEU A 10 -1.87 -1.69 -0.25
CA LEU A 10 -2.10 -1.16 1.08
C LEU A 10 -3.40 -0.37 1.04
N ILE A 11 -4.43 -0.83 1.76
CA ILE A 11 -5.71 -0.12 1.90
C ILE A 11 -5.71 0.55 3.28
N VAL A 12 -5.77 1.88 3.30
CA VAL A 12 -5.74 2.68 4.52
C VAL A 12 -7.12 2.63 5.20
N GLU A 13 -7.24 1.95 6.34
CA GLU A 13 -8.51 1.76 7.06
C GLU A 13 -8.78 2.87 8.09
N THR A 14 -7.73 3.60 8.48
CA THR A 14 -7.79 4.78 9.36
C THR A 14 -6.76 5.80 8.88
N PRO A 15 -6.96 7.11 9.09
CA PRO A 15 -6.03 8.12 8.59
C PRO A 15 -4.58 7.80 8.97
N LEU A 16 -3.69 7.87 7.99
CA LEU A 16 -2.33 7.33 8.07
C LEU A 16 -1.31 8.47 8.04
N HIS A 17 -0.37 8.46 9.00
CA HIS A 17 0.71 9.44 9.06
C HIS A 17 2.07 8.78 8.84
N PRO A 18 2.53 8.63 7.58
CA PRO A 18 3.91 8.26 7.29
C PRO A 18 4.76 9.54 7.36
N GLY A 19 5.21 9.92 8.57
CA GLY A 19 5.86 11.22 8.78
C GLY A 19 7.22 11.35 8.07
N SER A 20 7.50 12.52 7.49
CA SER A 20 8.80 12.87 6.89
C SER A 20 9.75 13.60 7.84
N GLY A 21 9.31 13.86 9.07
CA GLY A 21 10.00 14.70 10.05
C GLY A 21 9.22 15.98 10.33
N SER A 22 9.84 16.92 11.02
CA SER A 22 9.28 18.25 11.26
C SER A 22 9.76 19.24 10.20
N GLU A 23 8.85 20.02 9.63
CA GLU A 23 9.18 21.04 8.63
C GLU A 23 8.86 22.46 9.13
N LEU A 24 9.62 23.45 8.65
CA LEU A 24 9.28 24.87 8.79
C LEU A 24 8.25 25.23 7.69
N GLY A 25 7.10 24.58 7.71
CA GLY A 25 6.02 24.71 6.72
C GLY A 25 4.70 25.18 7.34
N LEU A 26 3.64 25.19 6.52
CA LEU A 26 2.26 25.43 7.00
C LEU A 26 1.74 24.29 7.87
N VAL A 27 2.28 23.08 7.68
CA VAL A 27 2.03 21.90 8.50
C VAL A 27 3.32 21.54 9.21
N ASP A 28 3.28 21.42 10.53
CA ASP A 28 4.47 21.11 11.34
C ASP A 28 4.97 19.68 11.08
N LEU A 29 4.04 18.71 10.98
CA LEU A 29 4.31 17.30 10.72
C LEU A 29 3.61 16.85 9.42
N PRO A 30 4.24 17.05 8.25
CA PRO A 30 3.69 16.59 6.98
C PRO A 30 3.88 15.08 6.76
N ILE A 31 3.13 14.53 5.80
CA ILE A 31 3.34 13.15 5.33
C ILE A 31 4.47 13.07 4.30
N GLN A 32 5.04 11.88 4.13
CA GLN A 32 6.03 11.60 3.11
C GLN A 32 5.47 11.76 1.69
N ARG A 33 6.21 12.51 0.86
CA ARG A 33 5.88 12.77 -0.54
C ARG A 33 7.08 12.52 -1.44
N GLU A 34 6.81 12.08 -2.66
CA GLU A 34 7.82 11.91 -3.68
C GLU A 34 8.22 13.28 -4.25
N ARG A 35 9.50 13.66 -4.15
CA ARG A 35 9.95 15.05 -4.35
C ARG A 35 9.58 15.68 -5.70
N HIS A 36 9.54 14.89 -6.78
CA HIS A 36 9.37 15.41 -8.13
C HIS A 36 7.91 15.48 -8.60
N THR A 37 7.02 14.69 -7.99
CA THR A 37 5.58 14.65 -8.29
C THR A 37 4.72 15.28 -7.20
N ASN A 38 5.26 15.36 -5.98
CA ASN A 38 4.55 15.66 -4.74
C ASN A 38 3.51 14.58 -4.32
N PHE A 39 3.52 13.41 -4.96
CA PHE A 39 2.59 12.34 -4.64
C PHE A 39 2.89 11.74 -3.26
N PRO A 40 1.87 11.49 -2.43
CA PRO A 40 2.06 10.78 -1.17
C PRO A 40 2.70 9.41 -1.40
N LYS A 41 3.65 9.05 -0.53
CA LYS A 41 4.28 7.73 -0.53
C LYS A 41 4.58 7.29 0.89
N ILE A 42 5.01 6.04 1.03
CA ILE A 42 5.62 5.52 2.25
C ILE A 42 7.01 5.02 1.88
N GLU A 43 8.05 5.55 2.50
CA GLU A 43 9.41 5.08 2.30
C GLU A 43 9.51 3.58 2.60
N GLY A 44 10.22 2.83 1.76
CA GLY A 44 10.37 1.38 1.91
C GLY A 44 10.97 0.97 3.27
N SER A 45 11.74 1.85 3.90
CA SER A 45 12.26 1.68 5.27
C SER A 45 11.16 1.71 6.33
N GLY A 46 10.25 2.69 6.27
CA GLY A 46 9.12 2.80 7.20
C GLY A 46 8.13 1.65 7.02
N LEU A 47 7.88 1.25 5.78
CA LEU A 47 7.07 0.08 5.46
C LEU A 47 7.71 -1.21 5.99
N LYS A 48 9.01 -1.42 5.72
CA LYS A 48 9.76 -2.58 6.22
C LYS A 48 9.75 -2.65 7.74
N GLY A 49 9.95 -1.53 8.43
CA GLY A 49 9.92 -1.47 9.90
C GLY A 49 8.55 -1.88 10.48
N SER A 50 7.46 -1.35 9.89
CA SER A 50 6.10 -1.66 10.32
C SER A 50 5.75 -3.15 10.11
N ILE A 51 6.10 -3.70 8.95
CA ILE A 51 5.90 -5.13 8.66
C ILE A 51 6.77 -5.99 9.57
N ARG A 52 8.04 -5.60 9.79
CA ARG A 52 8.95 -6.31 10.70
C ARG A 52 8.37 -6.39 12.12
N GLU A 53 7.92 -5.27 12.68
CA GLU A 53 7.29 -5.23 14.02
C GLU A 53 6.09 -6.20 14.09
N ALA A 54 5.28 -6.25 13.02
CA ALA A 54 4.13 -7.17 12.96
C ALA A 54 4.55 -8.64 12.98
N PHE A 55 5.69 -9.01 12.36
CA PHE A 55 6.23 -10.36 12.41
C PHE A 55 6.88 -10.68 13.77
N GLU A 56 7.59 -9.73 14.38
CA GLU A 56 8.22 -9.90 15.70
C GLU A 56 7.19 -10.17 16.81
N ASN A 57 6.03 -9.53 16.70
CA ASN A 57 4.93 -9.68 17.66
C ASN A 57 3.93 -10.79 17.29
N SER A 58 4.24 -11.62 16.30
CA SER A 58 3.35 -12.66 15.78
C SER A 58 3.66 -14.05 16.37
N GLU A 59 2.64 -14.70 16.93
CA GLU A 59 2.70 -16.13 17.29
C GLU A 59 2.25 -17.05 16.14
N LYS A 60 2.07 -16.51 14.92
CA LYS A 60 1.61 -17.28 13.77
C LYS A 60 2.63 -18.36 13.43
N GLU A 61 2.14 -19.58 13.24
CA GLU A 61 2.92 -20.71 12.75
C GLU A 61 2.59 -20.96 11.29
N ILE A 62 3.62 -21.13 10.48
CA ILE A 62 3.50 -21.41 9.05
C ILE A 62 4.21 -22.71 8.72
N VAL A 63 3.80 -23.34 7.61
CA VAL A 63 4.40 -24.58 7.13
C VAL A 63 5.35 -24.23 5.98
N MET A 64 6.63 -24.52 6.15
CA MET A 64 7.66 -24.28 5.14
C MET A 64 8.05 -25.60 4.46
N PRO A 65 8.20 -25.61 3.12
CA PRO A 65 8.71 -26.78 2.42
C PRO A 65 10.20 -26.98 2.78
N ASN A 66 10.53 -28.16 3.30
CA ASN A 66 11.90 -28.56 3.59
C ASN A 66 12.43 -29.48 2.47
N LYS A 67 13.72 -29.38 2.16
CA LYS A 67 14.34 -30.09 1.04
C LYS A 67 14.35 -31.60 1.30
N GLY A 68 13.45 -32.33 0.62
CA GLY A 68 13.41 -33.80 0.66
C GLY A 68 12.86 -34.39 1.96
N GLU A 69 12.34 -33.56 2.87
CA GLU A 69 11.76 -33.97 4.16
C GLU A 69 10.29 -33.54 4.27
N GLN A 70 9.63 -33.94 5.36
CA GLN A 70 8.30 -33.44 5.69
C GLN A 70 8.37 -31.93 5.93
N ALA A 71 7.34 -31.21 5.47
CA ALA A 71 7.26 -29.77 5.65
C ALA A 71 7.36 -29.41 7.15
N GLU A 72 8.16 -28.39 7.45
CA GLU A 72 8.47 -27.98 8.82
C GLU A 72 7.50 -26.88 9.26
N LYS A 73 6.96 -27.01 10.48
CA LYS A 73 6.14 -25.95 11.08
C LYS A 73 7.05 -25.02 11.87
N ILE A 74 7.11 -23.76 11.47
CA ILE A 74 7.93 -22.73 12.12
C ILE A 74 7.07 -21.60 12.67
N LYS A 75 7.55 -20.96 13.74
CA LYS A 75 6.99 -19.67 14.19
C LYS A 75 7.64 -18.54 13.42
N VAL A 76 6.83 -17.61 12.92
CA VAL A 76 7.36 -16.55 12.05
C VAL A 76 8.37 -15.66 12.77
N LYS A 77 8.10 -15.30 14.04
CA LYS A 77 8.97 -14.41 14.83
C LYS A 77 10.41 -14.91 14.98
N ASP A 78 10.62 -16.23 14.99
CA ASP A 78 11.94 -16.85 15.24
C ASP A 78 12.92 -16.61 14.07
N TYR A 79 12.40 -16.29 12.88
CA TYR A 79 13.18 -16.08 11.66
C TYR A 79 13.26 -14.62 11.22
N VAL A 80 12.73 -13.68 12.00
CA VAL A 80 12.77 -12.24 11.64
C VAL A 80 14.19 -11.73 11.40
N PRO A 81 15.19 -12.00 12.26
CA PRO A 81 16.56 -11.51 12.03
C PRO A 81 17.18 -12.06 10.74
N LEU A 82 16.81 -13.28 10.34
CA LEU A 82 17.29 -13.91 9.11
C LEU A 82 16.70 -13.21 7.87
N ILE A 83 15.38 -12.95 7.90
CA ILE A 83 14.63 -12.46 6.73
C ILE A 83 14.70 -10.93 6.61
N PHE A 84 14.47 -10.22 7.71
CA PHE A 84 14.45 -8.75 7.75
C PHE A 84 15.81 -8.13 8.05
N GLY A 85 16.80 -8.93 8.44
CA GLY A 85 18.16 -8.52 8.81
C GLY A 85 18.35 -8.45 10.34
N PRO A 86 19.60 -8.55 10.83
CA PRO A 86 19.89 -8.49 12.27
C PRO A 86 19.68 -7.07 12.81
N GLU A 87 19.39 -6.94 14.12
CA GLU A 87 19.28 -5.63 14.76
C GLU A 87 20.61 -4.87 14.81
N SER A 88 21.72 -5.61 14.96
CA SER A 88 23.09 -5.08 15.08
C SER A 88 23.68 -4.62 13.73
N GLY A 89 23.02 -4.93 12.60
CA GLY A 89 23.38 -4.50 11.24
C GLY A 89 24.68 -5.07 10.64
N ASN A 90 25.51 -5.76 11.42
CA ASN A 90 26.87 -6.15 11.02
C ASN A 90 27.07 -7.66 10.77
N GLU A 91 26.03 -8.48 10.93
CA GLU A 91 26.14 -9.94 10.79
C GLU A 91 25.90 -10.37 9.34
N HIS A 92 24.71 -10.07 8.80
CA HIS A 92 24.32 -10.41 7.43
C HIS A 92 23.31 -9.43 6.85
N ALA A 93 23.19 -9.43 5.51
CA ALA A 93 22.19 -8.63 4.81
C ALA A 93 20.80 -9.27 4.89
N ALA A 94 19.77 -8.42 4.96
CA ALA A 94 18.38 -8.88 4.93
C ALA A 94 18.05 -9.57 3.60
N ALA A 95 17.35 -10.71 3.66
CA ALA A 95 16.89 -11.43 2.48
C ALA A 95 15.67 -10.77 1.81
N LEU A 96 14.91 -9.97 2.56
CA LEU A 96 13.70 -9.27 2.12
C LEU A 96 13.88 -7.74 2.10
N ALA A 97 13.52 -7.15 0.95
CA ALA A 97 13.46 -5.72 0.73
C ALA A 97 12.08 -5.30 0.21
N PHE A 98 11.78 -4.01 0.30
CA PHE A 98 10.51 -3.43 -0.15
C PHE A 98 10.80 -2.20 -1.01
N MET A 99 10.05 -2.05 -2.10
CA MET A 99 9.94 -0.76 -2.77
C MET A 99 9.14 0.21 -1.91
N ASP A 100 9.37 1.51 -2.09
CA ASP A 100 8.48 2.53 -1.54
C ASP A 100 7.02 2.22 -1.91
N ALA A 101 6.11 2.43 -0.97
CA ALA A 101 4.69 2.32 -1.25
C ALA A 101 4.22 3.57 -1.99
N LYS A 102 3.82 3.40 -3.25
CA LYS A 102 3.40 4.48 -4.13
C LYS A 102 1.88 4.58 -4.14
N ILE A 103 1.35 5.79 -4.13
CA ILE A 103 -0.09 6.01 -4.25
C ILE A 103 -0.63 5.44 -5.57
N LEU A 104 -1.84 4.88 -5.52
CA LEU A 104 -2.53 4.31 -6.67
C LEU A 104 -3.92 4.91 -6.86
N PHE A 105 -4.69 4.99 -5.77
CA PHE A 105 -6.02 5.58 -5.74
C PHE A 105 -6.17 6.45 -4.49
N PHE A 106 -6.65 7.67 -4.68
CA PHE A 106 -6.88 8.63 -3.61
C PHE A 106 -8.37 8.92 -3.48
N PRO A 107 -8.94 8.91 -2.26
CA PRO A 107 -10.37 9.17 -2.06
C PRO A 107 -10.61 10.68 -2.00
N VAL A 108 -11.59 11.15 -2.76
CA VAL A 108 -12.01 12.56 -2.77
C VAL A 108 -13.52 12.63 -2.60
N LYS A 109 -13.99 13.52 -1.73
CA LYS A 109 -15.41 13.74 -1.52
C LYS A 109 -16.09 14.07 -2.83
N SER A 110 -17.25 13.45 -3.07
CA SER A 110 -18.06 13.67 -4.26
C SER A 110 -19.46 14.10 -3.87
N LEU A 111 -20.05 15.04 -4.61
CA LEU A 111 -21.43 15.49 -4.40
C LEU A 111 -22.44 14.32 -4.44
N ARG A 112 -22.19 13.33 -5.31
CA ARG A 112 -23.00 12.11 -5.42
C ARG A 112 -22.10 10.88 -5.22
N GLY A 113 -22.60 9.88 -4.50
CA GLY A 113 -21.83 8.65 -4.21
C GLY A 113 -20.88 8.76 -3.02
N ILE A 114 -20.98 9.85 -2.22
CA ILE A 114 -20.21 10.15 -1.00
C ILE A 114 -18.76 10.55 -1.31
N PHE A 115 -18.02 9.67 -1.99
CA PHE A 115 -16.65 9.92 -2.44
C PHE A 115 -16.35 9.11 -3.71
N ALA A 116 -15.32 9.52 -4.43
CA ALA A 116 -14.76 8.82 -5.58
C ALA A 116 -13.32 8.43 -5.29
N TRP A 117 -12.87 7.31 -5.84
CA TRP A 117 -11.43 7.05 -5.95
C TRP A 117 -10.93 7.72 -7.22
N ILE A 118 -9.97 8.64 -7.07
CA ILE A 118 -9.31 9.29 -8.20
C ILE A 118 -7.95 8.64 -8.49
N THR A 119 -7.56 8.68 -9.75
CA THR A 119 -6.21 8.35 -10.24
C THR A 119 -5.92 9.19 -11.50
N CYS A 120 -4.76 9.01 -12.11
CA CYS A 120 -4.41 9.68 -13.37
C CYS A 120 -3.60 8.75 -14.30
N PRO A 121 -3.47 9.09 -15.60
CA PRO A 121 -2.67 8.31 -16.55
C PRO A 121 -1.24 8.03 -16.08
N GLN A 122 -0.54 9.01 -15.50
CA GLN A 122 0.82 8.82 -15.00
C GLN A 122 0.91 7.76 -13.88
N VAL A 123 -0.05 7.74 -12.96
CA VAL A 123 -0.09 6.75 -11.87
C VAL A 123 -0.32 5.33 -12.42
N ILE A 124 -1.25 5.19 -13.36
CA ILE A 124 -1.52 3.89 -14.00
C ILE A 124 -0.32 3.42 -14.84
N GLU A 125 0.34 4.31 -15.59
CA GLU A 125 1.54 3.94 -16.34
C GLU A 125 2.70 3.56 -15.42
N ARG A 126 2.88 4.26 -14.29
CA ARG A 126 3.89 3.89 -13.30
C ARG A 126 3.63 2.49 -12.72
N PHE A 127 2.38 2.18 -12.38
CA PHE A 127 2.01 0.84 -11.93
C PHE A 127 2.32 -0.22 -13.01
N LYS A 128 2.00 0.06 -14.28
CA LYS A 128 2.34 -0.83 -15.41
C LYS A 128 3.85 -1.05 -15.54
N GLU A 129 4.66 0.00 -15.44
CA GLU A 129 6.12 -0.07 -15.50
C GLU A 129 6.69 -0.95 -14.38
N ASP A 130 6.22 -0.75 -13.15
CA ASP A 130 6.65 -1.54 -11.99
C ASP A 130 6.23 -3.02 -12.13
N MET A 131 5.01 -3.29 -12.60
CA MET A 131 4.56 -4.66 -12.88
C MET A 131 5.37 -5.32 -14.02
N ARG A 132 5.74 -4.56 -15.05
CA ARG A 132 6.60 -5.03 -16.15
C ARG A 132 8.01 -5.35 -15.67
N MET A 133 8.57 -4.52 -14.79
CA MET A 133 9.89 -4.72 -14.20
C MET A 133 10.01 -6.08 -13.50
N ILE A 134 8.94 -6.50 -12.82
CA ILE A 134 8.89 -7.79 -12.11
C ILE A 134 8.28 -8.93 -12.95
N LYS A 135 8.06 -8.70 -14.25
CA LYS A 135 7.44 -9.66 -15.19
C LYS A 135 6.12 -10.24 -14.66
N PHE A 136 5.31 -9.40 -14.03
CA PHE A 136 4.02 -9.80 -13.50
C PHE A 136 3.10 -10.26 -14.64
N ASN A 137 2.44 -11.40 -14.49
CA ASN A 137 1.60 -11.99 -15.52
C ASN A 137 0.16 -11.48 -15.41
N ASN A 138 -0.19 -10.40 -16.11
CA ASN A 138 -1.58 -9.94 -16.16
C ASN A 138 -1.91 -9.01 -17.34
N ASP A 139 -3.20 -8.70 -17.42
CA ASP A 139 -3.81 -7.76 -18.36
C ASP A 139 -3.40 -6.29 -18.14
N VAL A 140 -2.59 -5.96 -17.13
CA VAL A 140 -2.28 -4.56 -16.76
C VAL A 140 -1.50 -3.86 -17.86
N GLU A 141 -0.64 -4.56 -18.59
CA GLU A 141 0.09 -3.97 -19.73
C GLU A 141 -0.85 -3.41 -20.81
N SER A 142 -2.07 -3.96 -20.91
CA SER A 142 -3.06 -3.54 -21.88
C SER A 142 -3.82 -2.27 -21.50
N PHE A 143 -3.68 -1.79 -20.25
CA PHE A 143 -4.42 -0.63 -19.77
C PHE A 143 -4.02 0.64 -20.52
N LYS A 144 -5.04 1.36 -20.99
CA LYS A 144 -4.89 2.67 -21.65
C LYS A 144 -5.73 3.71 -20.91
N ALA A 145 -5.26 4.10 -19.73
CA ALA A 145 -5.90 5.13 -18.92
C ALA A 145 -5.97 6.45 -19.69
N LYS A 146 -7.14 7.06 -19.73
CA LYS A 146 -7.41 8.34 -20.37
C LYS A 146 -7.99 9.30 -19.33
N GLU A 147 -7.44 10.51 -19.24
CA GLU A 147 -7.99 11.54 -18.36
C GLU A 147 -9.44 11.95 -18.72
N GLY A 148 -10.16 12.49 -17.74
CA GLY A 148 -11.55 12.93 -17.90
C GLY A 148 -12.52 11.78 -18.13
N THR A 149 -12.23 10.59 -17.60
CA THR A 149 -13.07 9.39 -17.82
C THR A 149 -13.50 8.72 -16.53
N ILE A 150 -14.62 7.99 -16.64
CA ILE A 150 -15.27 7.24 -15.55
C ILE A 150 -15.83 5.91 -16.08
N PRO A 151 -16.10 4.93 -15.20
CA PRO A 151 -16.82 3.73 -15.57
C PRO A 151 -18.21 4.03 -16.16
N LYS A 152 -18.69 3.16 -17.08
CA LYS A 152 -19.99 3.34 -17.74
C LYS A 152 -21.18 3.37 -16.80
N ASP A 153 -21.13 2.59 -15.74
CA ASP A 153 -22.20 2.47 -14.74
C ASP A 153 -21.93 3.34 -13.50
N SER A 154 -21.19 4.45 -13.65
CA SER A 154 -20.80 5.30 -12.52
C SER A 154 -21.99 5.94 -11.82
N ASN A 155 -21.95 5.94 -10.48
CA ASN A 155 -22.97 6.61 -9.67
C ASN A 155 -22.67 8.09 -9.43
N LEU A 156 -21.52 8.59 -9.88
CA LEU A 156 -21.03 9.93 -9.54
C LEU A 156 -21.68 11.04 -10.39
N ILE A 157 -22.25 10.69 -11.55
CA ILE A 157 -22.73 11.65 -12.55
C ILE A 157 -23.94 12.47 -12.04
N VAL A 158 -23.86 13.79 -12.19
CA VAL A 158 -24.95 14.75 -12.04
C VAL A 158 -24.98 15.61 -13.31
N SER A 159 -26.02 15.47 -14.14
CA SER A 159 -26.18 16.22 -15.39
C SER A 159 -24.94 16.19 -16.30
N SER A 160 -24.39 14.99 -16.54
CA SER A 160 -23.18 14.72 -17.34
C SER A 160 -21.85 15.22 -16.76
N ARG A 161 -21.85 15.72 -15.53
CA ARG A 161 -20.65 16.16 -14.81
C ARG A 161 -20.45 15.37 -13.53
N ILE A 162 -19.27 15.48 -12.95
CA ILE A 162 -19.03 15.11 -11.55
C ILE A 162 -18.59 16.35 -10.77
N VAL A 163 -18.81 16.33 -9.46
CA VAL A 163 -18.38 17.39 -8.56
C VAL A 163 -17.55 16.74 -7.46
N LEU A 164 -16.25 17.00 -7.46
CA LEU A 164 -15.29 16.51 -6.48
C LEU A 164 -14.86 17.70 -5.61
N GLU A 165 -15.13 17.63 -4.31
CA GLU A 165 -15.08 18.77 -3.40
C GLU A 165 -15.85 19.99 -3.97
N GLU A 166 -15.20 21.13 -4.17
CA GLU A 166 -15.76 22.33 -4.81
C GLU A 166 -15.60 22.36 -6.35
N TYR A 167 -14.88 21.42 -6.95
CA TYR A 167 -14.53 21.44 -8.37
C TYR A 167 -15.52 20.63 -9.20
N THR A 168 -15.89 21.17 -10.36
CA THR A 168 -16.79 20.52 -11.31
C THR A 168 -16.03 20.09 -12.55
N PHE A 169 -16.16 18.81 -12.93
CA PHE A 169 -15.47 18.23 -14.07
C PHE A 169 -16.45 17.69 -15.10
N GLU A 170 -16.14 17.94 -16.37
CA GLU A 170 -16.73 17.20 -17.49
C GLU A 170 -16.04 15.84 -17.57
N VAL A 171 -16.82 14.76 -17.61
CA VAL A 171 -16.28 13.41 -17.71
C VAL A 171 -17.04 12.57 -18.72
N VAL A 172 -16.34 11.63 -19.34
CA VAL A 172 -16.90 10.74 -20.35
C VAL A 172 -16.92 9.30 -19.84
N PRO A 173 -18.09 8.64 -19.81
CA PRO A 173 -18.19 7.20 -19.61
C PRO A 173 -17.36 6.41 -20.65
N ASP A 174 -16.47 5.53 -20.19
CA ASP A 174 -15.47 4.89 -21.04
C ASP A 174 -15.31 3.38 -20.77
N ASP A 175 -15.13 2.60 -21.84
CA ASP A 175 -14.98 1.14 -21.77
C ASP A 175 -13.67 0.71 -21.11
N GLU A 176 -12.57 1.39 -21.45
CA GLU A 176 -11.25 1.04 -20.91
C GLU A 176 -11.20 1.37 -19.41
N THR A 177 -11.80 2.49 -19.00
CA THR A 177 -11.92 2.88 -17.59
C THR A 177 -12.78 1.89 -16.80
N THR A 178 -13.88 1.40 -17.39
CA THR A 178 -14.71 0.34 -16.80
C THR A 178 -13.89 -0.94 -16.60
N LYS A 179 -13.09 -1.33 -17.58
CA LYS A 179 -12.19 -2.50 -17.51
C LYS A 179 -11.12 -2.33 -16.42
N ILE A 180 -10.48 -1.17 -16.34
CA ILE A 180 -9.48 -0.84 -15.32
C ILE A 180 -10.12 -0.92 -13.93
N ALA A 181 -11.26 -0.26 -13.72
CA ALA A 181 -11.98 -0.25 -12.46
C ALA A 181 -12.36 -1.67 -12.01
N LYS A 182 -12.88 -2.48 -12.94
CA LYS A 182 -13.23 -3.89 -12.66
C LYS A 182 -12.02 -4.70 -12.24
N TRP A 183 -10.92 -4.60 -12.97
CA TRP A 183 -9.71 -5.36 -12.67
C TRP A 183 -9.16 -5.00 -11.28
N PHE A 184 -9.01 -3.70 -10.97
CA PHE A 184 -8.52 -3.29 -9.66
C PHE A 184 -9.49 -3.65 -8.54
N ALA A 185 -10.79 -3.49 -8.72
CA ALA A 185 -11.79 -3.87 -7.73
C ALA A 185 -11.69 -5.37 -7.38
N GLU A 186 -11.51 -6.25 -8.36
CA GLU A 186 -11.37 -7.69 -8.13
C GLU A 186 -10.05 -8.06 -7.43
N LYS A 187 -8.97 -7.30 -7.64
CA LYS A 187 -7.66 -7.58 -7.04
C LYS A 187 -7.47 -6.95 -5.66
N ILE A 188 -8.02 -5.76 -5.43
CA ILE A 188 -7.95 -5.04 -4.15
C ILE A 188 -8.99 -5.58 -3.17
N PHE A 189 -10.19 -5.93 -3.66
CA PHE A 189 -11.34 -6.34 -2.86
C PHE A 189 -11.85 -7.73 -3.28
N PRO A 190 -11.02 -8.80 -3.20
CA PRO A 190 -11.33 -10.09 -3.78
C PRO A 190 -12.60 -10.73 -3.19
N SER A 191 -13.33 -11.47 -4.02
CA SER A 191 -14.49 -12.25 -3.58
C SER A 191 -14.02 -13.48 -2.79
N LYS A 192 -14.28 -13.50 -1.49
CA LYS A 192 -13.98 -14.61 -0.56
C LYS A 192 -15.20 -14.81 0.32
N GLU A 193 -15.52 -16.03 0.75
CA GLU A 193 -16.66 -16.28 1.65
C GLU A 193 -16.25 -16.20 3.13
N PRO A 194 -16.96 -15.45 3.99
CA PRO A 194 -18.05 -14.53 3.66
C PRO A 194 -17.56 -13.28 2.94
N ASP A 195 -18.31 -12.81 1.94
CA ASP A 195 -17.90 -11.71 1.05
C ASP A 195 -18.07 -10.32 1.70
N ILE A 196 -17.20 -10.05 2.66
CA ILE A 196 -17.11 -8.77 3.37
C ILE A 196 -16.73 -7.60 2.44
N TYR A 197 -16.20 -7.91 1.26
CA TYR A 197 -15.70 -6.94 0.30
C TYR A 197 -16.71 -6.54 -0.76
N LYS A 198 -17.88 -7.19 -0.81
CA LYS A 198 -18.87 -6.98 -1.86
C LYS A 198 -19.19 -5.51 -2.11
N TYR A 199 -19.51 -4.77 -1.05
CA TYR A 199 -19.86 -3.35 -1.14
C TYR A 199 -18.71 -2.51 -1.73
N TRP A 200 -17.50 -2.67 -1.17
CA TRP A 200 -16.33 -1.90 -1.59
C TRP A 200 -15.89 -2.23 -3.01
N ARG A 201 -15.95 -3.52 -3.38
CA ARG A 201 -15.69 -3.98 -4.74
C ARG A 201 -16.68 -3.36 -5.74
N GLU A 202 -17.98 -3.44 -5.47
CA GLU A 202 -19.01 -2.85 -6.33
C GLU A 202 -18.92 -1.33 -6.42
N LYS A 203 -18.57 -0.67 -5.31
CA LYS A 203 -18.34 0.78 -5.28
C LYS A 203 -17.15 1.16 -6.16
N PHE A 204 -16.00 0.49 -6.00
CA PHE A 204 -14.79 0.79 -6.76
C PHE A 204 -15.01 0.61 -8.27
N MET A 205 -15.76 -0.43 -8.67
CA MET A 205 -16.11 -0.67 -10.07
C MET A 205 -16.88 0.49 -10.72
N LYS A 206 -17.60 1.30 -9.94
CA LYS A 206 -18.48 2.37 -10.43
C LYS A 206 -17.90 3.77 -10.17
N ASP A 207 -17.17 3.94 -9.07
CA ASP A 207 -16.81 5.24 -8.53
C ASP A 207 -15.29 5.53 -8.64
N LEU A 208 -14.64 4.94 -9.66
CA LEU A 208 -13.31 5.35 -10.12
C LEU A 208 -13.42 6.57 -11.04
N VAL A 209 -12.51 7.52 -10.90
CA VAL A 209 -12.35 8.66 -11.82
C VAL A 209 -10.89 8.75 -12.25
N ILE A 210 -10.64 8.82 -13.55
CA ILE A 210 -9.32 9.10 -14.09
C ILE A 210 -9.28 10.58 -14.46
N LEU A 211 -8.57 11.38 -13.66
CA LEU A 211 -8.35 12.81 -13.89
C LEU A 211 -7.10 13.04 -14.73
N SER A 212 -6.82 14.29 -15.11
CA SER A 212 -5.50 14.67 -15.63
C SER A 212 -4.43 14.52 -14.56
N ASP A 213 -3.17 14.42 -14.97
CA ASP A 213 -2.04 14.29 -14.04
C ASP A 213 -1.93 15.51 -13.10
N ASP A 214 -2.20 16.71 -13.61
CA ASP A 214 -2.15 17.96 -12.84
C ASP A 214 -3.31 18.07 -11.83
N GLU A 215 -4.53 17.71 -12.23
CA GLU A 215 -5.69 17.68 -11.32
C GLU A 215 -5.50 16.64 -10.21
N PHE A 216 -5.00 15.45 -10.54
CA PHE A 216 -4.69 14.43 -9.54
C PHE A 216 -3.61 14.93 -8.56
N LYS A 217 -2.53 15.54 -9.06
CA LYS A 217 -1.48 16.14 -8.24
C LYS A 217 -2.05 17.17 -7.27
N GLU A 218 -2.96 18.03 -7.72
CA GLU A 218 -3.59 19.04 -6.88
C GLU A 218 -4.36 18.38 -5.72
N PHE A 219 -5.26 17.44 -6.02
CA PHE A 219 -6.05 16.74 -4.99
C PHE A 219 -5.17 16.01 -3.96
N VAL A 220 -4.16 15.26 -4.40
CA VAL A 220 -3.29 14.55 -3.43
C VAL A 220 -2.41 15.49 -2.62
N SER A 221 -2.25 16.75 -3.05
CA SER A 221 -1.49 17.78 -2.35
C SER A 221 -2.33 18.58 -1.36
N THR A 222 -3.62 18.78 -1.62
CA THR A 222 -4.46 19.72 -0.87
C THR A 222 -5.65 19.09 -0.17
N SER A 223 -6.04 17.86 -0.53
CA SER A 223 -7.18 17.16 0.06
C SER A 223 -6.79 16.09 1.08
N THR A 224 -5.57 16.16 1.62
CA THR A 224 -5.16 15.40 2.81
C THR A 224 -5.82 15.96 4.08
N GLU A 225 -5.91 15.16 5.13
CA GLU A 225 -6.47 15.62 6.40
C GLU A 225 -5.41 16.40 7.18
N VAL A 226 -5.63 17.70 7.42
CA VAL A 226 -4.75 18.52 8.26
C VAL A 226 -5.45 18.80 9.59
N ILE A 227 -4.92 18.24 10.67
CA ILE A 227 -5.54 18.27 12.00
C ILE A 227 -4.69 19.12 12.94
N ALA A 228 -5.31 20.15 13.53
CA ALA A 228 -4.73 20.93 14.61
C ALA A 228 -4.78 20.13 15.92
N ARG A 229 -3.65 20.04 16.62
CA ARG A 229 -3.51 19.35 17.91
C ARG A 229 -2.93 20.27 18.96
N THR A 230 -3.36 20.06 20.20
CA THR A 230 -2.95 20.88 21.34
C THR A 230 -2.65 20.03 22.57
N VAL A 231 -1.76 20.51 23.42
CA VAL A 231 -1.60 20.03 24.79
C VAL A 231 -2.31 21.01 25.71
N ILE A 232 -3.25 20.54 26.53
CA ILE A 232 -3.95 21.37 27.52
C ILE A 232 -3.13 21.42 28.82
N ASP A 233 -3.05 22.60 29.44
CA ASP A 233 -2.52 22.78 30.79
C ASP A 233 -3.58 22.35 31.81
N ASP A 234 -3.33 21.25 32.53
CA ASP A 234 -4.28 20.65 33.48
C ASP A 234 -4.71 21.59 34.62
N ASN A 235 -3.88 22.59 34.97
CA ASN A 235 -4.22 23.53 36.04
C ASN A 235 -5.08 24.71 35.55
N LYS A 236 -4.91 25.11 34.29
CA LYS A 236 -5.57 26.29 33.71
C LYS A 236 -6.71 25.96 32.76
N GLY A 237 -6.76 24.74 32.23
CA GLY A 237 -7.68 24.35 31.17
C GLY A 237 -7.41 25.02 29.82
N THR A 238 -6.23 25.63 29.64
CA THR A 238 -5.87 26.40 28.43
C THR A 238 -4.83 25.67 27.58
N ALA A 239 -4.80 25.94 26.27
CA ALA A 239 -3.78 25.41 25.37
C ALA A 239 -2.35 25.86 25.78
N LYS A 240 -1.43 24.89 25.88
CA LYS A 240 0.00 25.09 26.18
C LYS A 240 0.85 25.07 24.91
N ASN A 241 0.50 24.22 23.95
CA ASN A 241 1.15 24.12 22.65
C ASN A 241 0.12 23.82 21.57
N LEU A 242 0.38 24.22 20.32
CA LEU A 242 -0.46 23.98 19.15
C LEU A 242 0.43 23.59 17.97
N TRP A 243 0.07 22.54 17.25
CA TRP A 243 0.74 22.12 16.01
C TRP A 243 -0.26 21.48 15.05
N TYR A 244 0.13 21.34 13.79
CA TYR A 244 -0.66 20.74 12.72
C TYR A 244 0.00 19.45 12.23
N GLU A 245 -0.81 18.42 12.06
CA GLU A 245 -0.38 17.12 11.53
C GLU A 245 -1.18 16.79 10.28
N GLU A 246 -0.50 16.39 9.22
CA GLU A 246 -1.12 15.91 7.99
C GLU A 246 -1.31 14.38 8.04
N TYR A 247 -2.42 13.91 7.49
CA TYR A 247 -2.72 12.49 7.35
C TYR A 247 -3.19 12.18 5.93
N LEU A 248 -2.75 11.02 5.44
CA LEU A 248 -3.35 10.40 4.28
C LEU A 248 -4.75 9.91 4.66
N PRO A 249 -5.81 10.26 3.91
CA PRO A 249 -7.18 9.91 4.28
C PRO A 249 -7.41 8.41 4.31
N GLN A 250 -8.39 8.00 5.12
CA GLN A 250 -8.98 6.66 5.04
C GLN A 250 -9.46 6.38 3.60
N ASP A 251 -9.42 5.11 3.18
CA ASP A 251 -9.75 4.59 1.85
C ASP A 251 -8.71 4.90 0.76
N THR A 252 -7.57 5.51 1.12
CA THR A 252 -6.42 5.61 0.21
C THR A 252 -5.83 4.23 -0.06
N ILE A 253 -5.51 3.98 -1.34
CA ILE A 253 -4.90 2.72 -1.78
C ILE A 253 -3.52 3.03 -2.36
N LEU A 254 -2.51 2.38 -1.79
CA LEU A 254 -1.14 2.37 -2.28
C LEU A 254 -0.76 0.97 -2.75
N TYR A 255 0.38 0.84 -3.42
CA TYR A 255 0.99 -0.45 -3.71
C TYR A 255 2.49 -0.42 -3.42
N SER A 256 3.05 -1.58 -3.09
CA SER A 256 4.49 -1.82 -2.96
C SER A 256 4.83 -3.21 -3.49
N ILE A 257 6.11 -3.50 -3.61
CA ILE A 257 6.65 -4.78 -4.05
C ILE A 257 7.64 -5.27 -3.01
N ALA A 258 7.35 -6.43 -2.42
CA ALA A 258 8.31 -7.19 -1.65
C ALA A 258 9.26 -7.91 -2.61
N MET A 259 10.56 -7.84 -2.34
CA MET A 259 11.61 -8.36 -3.21
C MET A 259 12.55 -9.23 -2.40
N ALA A 260 12.72 -10.48 -2.82
CA ALA A 260 13.56 -11.45 -2.13
C ALA A 260 14.87 -11.68 -2.86
N THR A 261 15.93 -11.87 -2.07
CA THR A 261 17.22 -12.41 -2.51
C THR A 261 17.43 -13.78 -1.87
N ALA A 262 18.51 -14.46 -2.27
CA ALA A 262 19.01 -15.60 -1.52
C ALA A 262 19.46 -15.17 -0.12
N ILE A 263 19.46 -16.10 0.83
CA ILE A 263 19.85 -15.79 2.20
C ILE A 263 21.38 -15.72 2.27
N MET A 264 21.89 -14.55 2.67
CA MET A 264 23.32 -14.29 2.79
C MET A 264 23.85 -14.72 4.17
N GLU A 265 23.70 -16.00 4.52
CA GLU A 265 24.14 -16.56 5.80
C GLU A 265 24.74 -17.97 5.60
N GLU A 266 25.48 -18.48 6.59
CA GLU A 266 26.02 -19.84 6.57
C GLU A 266 24.92 -20.90 6.44
N GLU A 267 25.16 -21.95 5.65
CA GLU A 267 24.16 -22.97 5.30
C GLU A 267 23.49 -23.60 6.53
N GLN A 268 24.24 -23.82 7.62
CA GLN A 268 23.68 -24.40 8.85
C GLN A 268 22.67 -23.49 9.55
N ARG A 269 22.77 -22.17 9.35
CA ARG A 269 21.90 -21.16 9.98
C ARG A 269 20.69 -20.78 9.13
N LYS A 270 20.69 -21.15 7.84
CA LYS A 270 19.54 -20.95 6.96
C LYS A 270 18.34 -21.81 7.37
N GLY A 271 18.56 -22.96 8.01
CA GLY A 271 17.51 -23.84 8.52
C GLY A 271 16.49 -24.20 7.43
N ALA A 272 15.19 -24.03 7.73
CA ALA A 272 14.08 -24.31 6.82
C ALA A 272 14.17 -23.61 5.44
N PHE A 273 14.96 -22.54 5.34
CA PHE A 273 15.12 -21.75 4.13
C PHE A 273 16.27 -22.21 3.22
N ALA A 274 17.15 -23.10 3.69
CA ALA A 274 18.21 -23.67 2.85
C ALA A 274 17.61 -24.42 1.66
N ASP A 275 18.18 -24.27 0.46
CA ASP A 275 17.76 -25.03 -0.71
C ASP A 275 18.89 -25.18 -1.75
N GLU A 276 18.65 -25.95 -2.81
CA GLU A 276 19.61 -26.26 -3.87
C GLU A 276 20.07 -25.03 -4.66
N THR A 277 19.22 -24.01 -4.75
CA THR A 277 19.51 -22.81 -5.54
C THR A 277 19.08 -21.57 -4.80
N SER A 278 19.84 -20.48 -5.02
CA SER A 278 19.51 -19.13 -4.58
C SER A 278 18.09 -18.69 -4.95
N GLU A 279 17.57 -19.18 -6.07
CA GLU A 279 16.23 -18.89 -6.55
C GLU A 279 15.15 -19.56 -5.69
N LYS A 280 15.33 -20.84 -5.33
CA LYS A 280 14.43 -21.57 -4.43
C LYS A 280 14.47 -20.99 -3.01
N GLU A 281 15.64 -20.56 -2.53
CA GLU A 281 15.74 -19.83 -1.26
C GLU A 281 14.90 -18.54 -1.29
N ALA A 282 15.01 -17.75 -2.35
CA ALA A 282 14.21 -16.54 -2.52
C ALA A 282 12.70 -16.83 -2.62
N GLU A 283 12.30 -17.96 -3.22
CA GLU A 283 10.89 -18.42 -3.22
C GLU A 283 10.39 -18.74 -1.81
N LYS A 284 11.23 -19.38 -0.97
CA LYS A 284 10.90 -19.63 0.44
C LYS A 284 10.79 -18.33 1.22
N VAL A 285 11.66 -17.34 0.96
CA VAL A 285 11.57 -16.01 1.58
C VAL A 285 10.25 -15.31 1.22
N ILE A 286 9.83 -15.33 -0.04
CA ILE A 286 8.52 -14.79 -0.45
C ILE A 286 7.38 -15.60 0.19
N SER A 287 7.48 -16.92 0.24
CA SER A 287 6.46 -17.77 0.88
C SER A 287 6.31 -17.46 2.36
N TYR A 288 7.41 -17.30 3.08
CA TYR A 288 7.42 -16.85 4.47
C TYR A 288 6.77 -15.47 4.62
N PHE A 289 7.08 -14.53 3.74
CA PHE A 289 6.42 -13.22 3.75
C PHE A 289 4.91 -13.36 3.56
N LYS A 290 4.45 -14.07 2.53
CA LYS A 290 3.01 -14.23 2.22
C LYS A 290 2.24 -14.90 3.34
N GLU A 291 2.75 -16.03 3.83
CA GLU A 291 2.09 -16.85 4.83
C GLU A 291 2.22 -16.25 6.23
N GLY A 292 3.31 -15.54 6.53
CA GLY A 292 3.53 -14.91 7.83
C GLY A 292 2.81 -13.57 8.01
N LEU A 293 2.42 -12.92 6.91
CA LEU A 293 1.78 -11.61 6.93
C LEU A 293 0.44 -11.65 7.68
N HIS A 294 0.22 -10.61 8.47
CA HIS A 294 -1.10 -10.28 9.01
C HIS A 294 -1.85 -9.43 7.99
N GLU A 295 -3.14 -9.71 7.80
CA GLU A 295 -3.97 -9.00 6.84
C GLU A 295 -4.10 -7.51 7.19
N VAL A 296 -4.08 -7.17 8.48
CA VAL A 296 -4.16 -5.79 8.97
C VAL A 296 -2.99 -5.52 9.91
N ILE A 297 -2.25 -4.46 9.63
CA ILE A 297 -1.12 -4.00 10.45
C ILE A 297 -1.22 -2.51 10.75
N GLN A 298 -0.40 -2.04 11.69
CA GLN A 298 -0.20 -0.61 11.90
C GLN A 298 1.00 -0.14 11.08
N ILE A 299 0.85 0.99 10.40
CA ILE A 299 1.91 1.66 9.62
C ILE A 299 1.99 3.13 10.05
N GLY A 300 3.20 3.70 10.09
CA GLY A 300 3.41 5.12 10.37
C GLY A 300 3.31 5.49 11.85
N GLY A 301 3.10 6.77 12.16
CA GLY A 301 3.00 7.30 13.52
C GLY A 301 1.60 7.25 14.13
N ASN A 302 1.46 7.79 15.34
CA ASN A 302 0.16 8.05 15.98
C ASN A 302 -0.71 6.82 16.27
N LYS A 303 -0.08 5.65 16.47
CA LYS A 303 -0.73 4.36 16.83
C LYS A 303 -1.73 4.46 17.99
N THR A 304 -1.38 5.18 19.06
CA THR A 304 -2.20 5.27 20.29
C THR A 304 -3.47 6.11 20.13
N ILE A 305 -3.62 6.84 19.01
CA ILE A 305 -4.82 7.62 18.69
C ILE A 305 -5.54 7.08 17.44
N GLY A 306 -5.36 5.78 17.17
CA GLY A 306 -6.09 5.05 16.14
C GLY A 306 -5.74 5.45 14.72
N LYS A 307 -4.47 5.79 14.45
CA LYS A 307 -3.98 6.17 13.12
C LYS A 307 -3.13 5.06 12.50
N GLY A 308 -3.21 4.95 11.18
CA GLY A 308 -2.35 4.09 10.38
C GLY A 308 -2.68 2.59 10.38
N ILE A 309 -3.86 2.20 10.86
CA ILE A 309 -4.38 0.84 10.62
C ILE A 309 -4.55 0.67 9.11
N THR A 310 -3.85 -0.30 8.55
CA THR A 310 -3.74 -0.51 7.11
C THR A 310 -3.89 -1.99 6.80
N ARG A 311 -4.78 -2.31 5.86
CA ARG A 311 -4.96 -3.66 5.35
C ARG A 311 -3.99 -3.94 4.20
N ILE A 312 -3.42 -5.13 4.16
CA ILE A 312 -2.56 -5.59 3.08
C ILE A 312 -3.31 -6.63 2.24
N GLN A 313 -3.38 -6.39 0.93
CA GLN A 313 -3.93 -7.34 -0.03
C GLN A 313 -2.84 -7.76 -1.02
N LEU A 314 -2.39 -9.01 -0.94
CA LEU A 314 -1.42 -9.57 -1.88
C LEU A 314 -2.00 -9.59 -3.30
N LEU A 315 -1.17 -9.20 -4.27
CA LEU A 315 -1.50 -9.29 -5.68
C LEU A 315 -0.88 -10.56 -6.27
N GLU A 316 -1.72 -11.58 -6.48
CA GLU A 316 -1.31 -12.89 -7.00
C GLU A 316 -1.15 -12.85 -8.53
N GLY A 317 -0.05 -13.40 -9.06
CA GLY A 317 0.21 -13.50 -10.51
C GLY A 317 1.65 -13.28 -11.00
N VAL A 318 2.67 -13.29 -10.12
CA VAL A 318 4.08 -13.15 -10.54
C VAL A 318 4.57 -14.45 -11.19
N ARG A 319 5.30 -14.39 -12.32
CA ARG A 319 6.02 -15.56 -12.84
C ARG A 319 7.16 -15.91 -11.88
N THR A 320 7.10 -17.10 -11.27
CA THR A 320 8.28 -17.77 -10.72
C THR A 320 9.16 -18.27 -11.85
#